data_AF-A0A926GVC8-F1
#
_entry.id   AF-A0A926GVC8-F1
#
_cell.length_a   1.000
_cell.length_b   1.000
_cell.length_c   1.000
_cell.angle_alpha   90.00
_cell.angle_beta   90.00
_cell.angle_gamma   90.00
#
_symmetry.space_group_name_H-M   'P 1'
#
loop_
_entity.id
_entity.type
_entity.pdbx_description
1 polymer ?
#
loop_
_entity_poly.entity_id
_entity_poly.type
_entity_poly.pdbx_seq_one_letter_code
_entity_poly.pdbx_strand_id
1 'polypeptide(L)'
;MLGSIIVGERVKLAPPSPEMLETFCRWFADREVTRYLGGTYPQSLKAEQEWFDRMAASDKQILWATFAIDGDNERLIGTTDVTVNWQHRNAATGNLIGEKSEWGKGYGTEIVQLRTDWAFSDLPIEKLTSETFAENVGSRRVLEKAGYQTVGIARREIWRENR
;
A
#
# COMPACT_ATOMS: atom_id res chain seq x y z
N MET A 1 -12.91 1.73 -5.70
CA MET A 1 -13.15 3.06 -5.13
C MET A 1 -11.81 3.72 -4.94
N LEU A 2 -11.78 5.05 -4.95
CA LEU A 2 -10.60 5.81 -4.55
C LEU A 2 -10.84 6.34 -3.15
N GLY A 3 -9.82 6.27 -2.31
CA GLY A 3 -9.96 6.66 -0.92
C GLY A 3 -10.01 8.18 -0.74
N SER A 4 -10.64 8.64 0.34
CA SER A 4 -10.73 10.06 0.68
C SER A 4 -9.36 10.66 1.01
N ILE A 5 -9.28 11.99 1.03
CA ILE A 5 -8.06 12.68 1.44
C ILE A 5 -7.90 12.55 2.96
N ILE A 6 -6.73 12.08 3.39
CA ILE A 6 -6.35 11.96 4.80
C ILE A 6 -4.98 12.62 4.95
N VAL A 7 -4.87 13.58 5.87
CA VAL A 7 -3.64 14.34 6.11
C VAL A 7 -3.13 14.02 7.52
N GLY A 8 -1.91 13.51 7.58
CA GLY A 8 -1.15 13.32 8.81
C GLY A 8 -0.17 14.48 9.05
N GLU A 9 0.86 14.20 9.83
CA GLU A 9 1.90 15.17 10.18
C GLU A 9 2.88 15.39 9.02
N ARG A 10 3.31 14.30 8.37
CA ARG A 10 4.31 14.30 7.28
C ARG A 10 3.85 13.50 6.07
N VAL A 11 2.67 12.91 6.12
CA VAL A 11 2.10 12.09 5.05
C VAL A 11 0.71 12.58 4.68
N LYS A 12 0.42 12.60 3.38
CA LYS A 12 -0.96 12.69 2.86
C LYS A 12 -1.31 11.44 2.08
N LEU A 13 -2.51 10.91 2.32
CA LEU A 13 -3.18 9.92 1.47
C LEU A 13 -4.21 10.66 0.62
N ALA A 14 -4.22 10.43 -0.69
CA ALA A 14 -5.19 11.05 -1.59
C ALA A 14 -5.59 10.11 -2.74
N PRO A 15 -6.73 10.36 -3.41
CA PRO A 15 -7.08 9.65 -4.63
C PRO A 15 -5.92 9.70 -5.65
N PRO A 16 -5.46 8.55 -6.17
CA PRO A 16 -4.52 8.55 -7.27
C PRO A 16 -5.17 9.09 -8.54
N SER A 17 -4.39 9.76 -9.38
CA SER A 17 -4.82 10.26 -10.69
C SER A 17 -4.13 9.51 -11.83
N PRO A 18 -4.71 9.49 -13.06
CA PRO A 18 -4.10 8.81 -14.20
C PRO A 18 -2.67 9.27 -14.53
N GLU A 19 -2.33 10.52 -14.25
CA GLU A 19 -0.99 11.08 -14.49
C GLU A 19 0.08 10.42 -13.60
N MET A 20 -0.32 9.77 -12.50
CA MET A 20 0.60 9.09 -11.58
C MET A 20 0.98 7.68 -12.09
N LEU A 21 0.24 7.11 -13.05
CA LEU A 21 0.43 5.72 -13.47
C LEU A 21 1.79 5.49 -14.12
N GLU A 22 2.36 6.47 -14.81
CA GLU A 22 3.74 6.38 -15.31
C GLU A 22 4.77 6.19 -14.18
N THR A 23 4.54 6.88 -13.06
CA THR A 23 5.38 6.72 -11.85
C THR A 23 5.18 5.34 -11.23
N PHE A 24 3.95 4.83 -11.19
CA PHE A 24 3.68 3.48 -10.68
C PHE A 24 4.39 2.43 -11.54
N CYS A 25 4.27 2.52 -12.88
CA CYS A 25 5.00 1.64 -13.80
C CYS A 25 6.51 1.68 -13.55
N ARG A 26 7.10 2.86 -13.33
CA ARG A 26 8.53 2.98 -12.99
C ARG A 26 8.88 2.25 -11.70
N TRP A 27 8.06 2.37 -10.66
CA TRP A 27 8.29 1.64 -9.40
C TRP A 27 8.18 0.13 -9.59
N PHE A 28 7.18 -0.36 -10.32
CA PHE A 28 7.02 -1.78 -10.61
C PHE A 28 8.09 -2.34 -11.55
N ALA A 29 8.78 -1.49 -12.31
CA ALA A 29 9.93 -1.86 -13.11
C ALA A 29 11.23 -2.07 -12.30
N ASP A 30 11.32 -1.48 -11.09
CA ASP A 30 12.50 -1.61 -10.23
C ASP A 30 12.40 -2.88 -9.36
N ARG A 31 13.34 -3.81 -9.56
CA ARG A 31 13.40 -5.08 -8.80
C ARG A 31 13.72 -4.90 -7.32
N GLU A 32 14.39 -3.82 -6.95
CA GLU A 32 14.66 -3.52 -5.55
C GLU A 32 13.38 -3.08 -4.84
N VAL A 33 12.56 -2.27 -5.51
CA VAL A 33 11.25 -1.80 -5.03
C VAL A 33 10.26 -2.96 -4.91
N THR A 34 10.25 -3.85 -5.91
CA THR A 34 9.29 -4.98 -5.99
C THR A 34 9.76 -6.26 -5.30
N ARG A 35 10.95 -6.28 -4.69
CA ARG A 35 11.58 -7.49 -4.09
C ARG A 35 10.69 -8.24 -3.08
N TYR A 36 9.81 -7.52 -2.41
CA TYR A 36 8.89 -8.05 -1.40
C TYR A 36 7.42 -7.99 -1.81
N LEU A 37 7.15 -7.92 -3.12
CA LEU A 37 5.80 -8.08 -3.66
C LEU A 37 5.62 -9.53 -4.14
N GLY A 38 4.37 -10.02 -4.08
CA GLY A 38 3.99 -11.41 -4.39
C GLY A 38 3.99 -11.78 -5.87
N GLY A 39 4.95 -11.27 -6.66
CA GLY A 39 5.10 -11.60 -8.08
C GLY A 39 4.56 -10.54 -9.03
N THR A 40 5.07 -9.30 -8.92
CA THR A 40 4.76 -8.25 -9.89
C THR A 40 5.78 -8.25 -11.03
N TYR A 41 5.31 -8.49 -12.25
CA TYR A 41 6.07 -8.17 -13.45
C TYR A 41 5.78 -6.72 -13.84
N PRO A 42 6.77 -6.00 -14.42
CA PRO A 42 6.54 -4.65 -14.92
C PRO A 42 5.37 -4.65 -15.90
N GLN A 43 4.38 -3.80 -15.64
CA GLN A 43 3.21 -3.66 -16.50
C GLN A 43 3.44 -2.58 -17.55
N SER A 44 2.81 -2.74 -18.71
CA SER A 44 2.69 -1.62 -19.66
C SER A 44 1.77 -0.54 -19.10
N LEU A 45 1.97 0.72 -19.50
CA LEU A 45 1.10 1.82 -19.08
C LEU A 45 -0.39 1.56 -19.40
N LYS A 46 -0.66 0.91 -20.54
CA LYS A 46 -2.02 0.51 -20.91
C LYS A 46 -2.63 -0.48 -19.91
N ALA A 47 -1.88 -1.51 -19.53
CA ALA A 47 -2.34 -2.49 -18.55
C ALA A 47 -2.54 -1.86 -17.16
N GLU A 48 -1.68 -0.91 -16.79
CA GLU A 48 -1.82 -0.14 -15.55
C GLU A 48 -3.07 0.74 -15.57
N GLN A 49 -3.38 1.40 -16.69
CA GLN A 49 -4.61 2.18 -16.86
C GLN A 49 -5.86 1.29 -16.73
N GLU A 50 -5.88 0.14 -17.41
CA GLU A 50 -7.00 -0.80 -17.32
C GLU A 50 -7.16 -1.35 -15.89
N TRP A 51 -6.06 -1.56 -15.17
CA TRP A 51 -6.09 -1.93 -13.75
C TRP A 51 -6.66 -0.79 -12.90
N PHE A 52 -6.18 0.43 -13.09
CA PHE A 52 -6.66 1.61 -12.38
C PHE A 52 -8.17 1.83 -12.56
N ASP A 53 -8.69 1.68 -13.78
CA ASP A 53 -10.12 1.84 -14.06
C ASP A 53 -10.95 0.78 -13.31
N ARG A 54 -10.48 -0.47 -13.27
CA ARG A 54 -11.11 -1.54 -12.46
C ARG A 54 -11.06 -1.22 -10.97
N MET A 55 -9.96 -0.65 -10.49
CA MET A 55 -9.81 -0.23 -9.10
C MET A 55 -10.76 0.89 -8.74
N ALA A 56 -10.84 1.93 -9.58
CA ALA A 56 -11.76 3.04 -9.37
C ALA A 56 -13.23 2.55 -9.27
N ALA A 57 -13.61 1.57 -10.09
CA ALA A 57 -14.96 0.98 -10.11
C ALA A 57 -15.23 -0.08 -9.01
N SER A 58 -14.20 -0.57 -8.31
CA SER A 58 -14.35 -1.65 -7.32
C SER A 58 -15.08 -1.21 -6.05
N ASP A 59 -16.03 -1.99 -5.54
CA ASP A 59 -16.69 -1.78 -4.24
C ASP A 59 -15.92 -2.45 -3.08
N LYS A 60 -14.85 -3.19 -3.38
CA LYS A 60 -14.08 -3.96 -2.40
C LYS A 60 -12.68 -3.42 -2.20
N GLN A 61 -12.14 -2.67 -3.14
CA GLN A 61 -10.77 -2.15 -3.05
C GLN A 61 -10.77 -0.63 -3.06
N ILE A 62 -10.08 -0.07 -2.08
CA ILE A 62 -9.88 1.36 -1.90
C ILE A 62 -8.40 1.64 -2.01
N LEU A 63 -8.02 2.46 -2.98
CA LEU A 63 -6.62 2.79 -3.29
C LEU A 63 -6.33 4.27 -2.99
N TRP A 64 -5.14 4.54 -2.46
CA TRP A 64 -4.55 5.86 -2.31
C TRP A 64 -3.18 5.95 -2.97
N ALA A 65 -2.90 7.12 -3.53
CA ALA A 65 -1.53 7.60 -3.65
C ALA A 65 -1.08 8.17 -2.30
N THR A 66 0.20 7.96 -1.97
CA THR A 66 0.83 8.44 -0.73
C THR A 66 1.83 9.54 -1.05
N PHE A 67 1.78 10.63 -0.31
CA PHE A 67 2.63 11.79 -0.49
C PHE A 67 3.43 12.07 0.78
N ALA A 68 4.72 12.37 0.64
CA ALA A 68 5.50 13.01 1.71
C ALA A 68 5.24 14.52 1.69
N ILE A 69 5.06 15.11 2.87
CA ILE A 69 4.83 16.54 3.08
C ILE A 69 6.11 17.16 3.65
N ASP A 70 6.55 18.27 3.04
CA ASP A 70 7.69 19.07 3.48
C ASP A 70 7.38 20.56 3.26
N GLY A 71 6.84 21.20 4.29
CA GLY A 71 6.23 22.53 4.18
C GLY A 71 5.04 22.51 3.21
N ASP A 72 5.08 23.38 2.20
CA ASP A 72 4.06 23.44 1.14
C ASP A 72 4.31 22.43 0.01
N ASN A 73 5.39 21.65 0.07
CA ASN A 73 5.73 20.68 -0.96
C ASN A 73 5.15 19.31 -0.65
N GLU A 74 4.50 18.72 -1.64
CA GLU A 74 4.03 17.34 -1.59
C GLU A 74 4.70 16.53 -2.69
N ARG A 75 5.28 15.40 -2.32
CA ARG A 75 5.95 14.50 -3.28
C ARG A 75 5.28 13.15 -3.26
N LEU A 76 4.89 12.65 -4.42
CA LEU A 76 4.38 11.29 -4.57
C LEU A 76 5.48 10.29 -4.22
N ILE A 77 5.28 9.46 -3.20
CA ILE A 77 6.29 8.51 -2.71
C ILE A 77 5.88 7.05 -2.83
N GLY A 78 4.58 6.76 -2.97
CA GLY A 78 4.09 5.39 -2.94
C GLY A 78 2.58 5.26 -3.12
N THR A 79 2.08 4.06 -2.82
CA THR A 79 0.64 3.74 -2.78
C THR A 79 0.30 2.92 -1.54
N THR A 80 -0.95 2.99 -1.11
CA THR A 80 -1.50 2.06 -0.12
C THR A 80 -2.95 1.74 -0.47
N ASP A 81 -3.41 0.56 -0.07
CA ASP A 81 -4.77 0.13 -0.32
C ASP A 81 -5.37 -0.65 0.84
N VAL A 82 -6.70 -0.73 0.83
CA VAL A 82 -7.51 -1.62 1.66
C VAL A 82 -8.39 -2.46 0.73
N THR A 83 -8.35 -3.77 0.90
CA THR A 83 -9.23 -4.72 0.21
C THR A 83 -10.17 -5.35 1.23
N VAL A 84 -11.48 -5.13 1.08
CA VAL A 84 -12.52 -5.50 2.04
C VAL A 84 -13.25 -6.76 1.60
N ASN A 85 -13.45 -7.66 2.56
CA ASN A 85 -14.44 -8.72 2.48
C ASN A 85 -15.64 -8.35 3.36
N TRP A 86 -16.66 -7.80 2.73
CA TRP A 86 -17.89 -7.34 3.40
C TRP A 86 -18.63 -8.46 4.14
N GLN A 87 -18.62 -9.68 3.59
CA GLN A 87 -19.31 -10.83 4.18
C GLN A 87 -18.68 -11.23 5.52
N HIS A 88 -17.36 -11.17 5.62
CA HIS A 88 -16.62 -11.55 6.83
C HIS A 88 -16.23 -10.38 7.72
N ARG A 89 -16.59 -9.15 7.31
CA ARG A 89 -16.22 -7.91 8.00
C ARG A 89 -14.72 -7.86 8.31
N ASN A 90 -13.91 -8.31 7.36
CA ASN A 90 -12.45 -8.21 7.47
C ASN A 90 -11.88 -7.52 6.24
N ALA A 91 -10.66 -7.04 6.37
CA ALA A 91 -9.95 -6.41 5.28
C ALA A 91 -8.45 -6.77 5.30
N ALA A 92 -7.85 -6.72 4.12
CA ALA A 92 -6.42 -6.85 3.90
C ALA A 92 -5.86 -5.50 3.42
N THR A 93 -4.57 -5.27 3.60
CA THR A 93 -3.93 -4.02 3.18
C THR A 93 -2.63 -4.23 2.45
N GLY A 94 -2.38 -3.41 1.43
CA GLY A 94 -1.10 -3.28 0.75
C GLY A 94 -0.46 -1.92 0.97
N ASN A 95 0.88 -1.87 0.89
CA ASN A 95 1.64 -0.63 0.89
C ASN A 95 2.91 -0.78 0.06
N LEU A 96 3.20 0.22 -0.75
CA LEU A 96 4.45 0.35 -1.49
C LEU A 96 4.99 1.77 -1.30
N ILE A 97 6.26 1.91 -0.93
CA ILE A 97 6.99 3.19 -1.09
C ILE A 97 7.95 2.95 -2.24
N GLY A 98 7.66 3.55 -3.39
CA GLY A 98 8.46 3.36 -4.60
C GLY A 98 9.66 4.29 -4.69
N GLU A 99 9.62 5.43 -4.01
CA GLU A 99 10.77 6.34 -3.91
C GLU A 99 11.78 5.83 -2.87
N LYS A 100 12.84 5.17 -3.37
CA LYS A 100 13.89 4.58 -2.52
C LYS A 100 14.59 5.61 -1.63
N SER A 101 14.71 6.85 -2.11
CA SER A 101 15.25 7.98 -1.33
C SER A 101 14.42 8.33 -0.10
N GLU A 102 13.19 7.84 0.00
CA GLU A 102 12.26 8.10 1.10
C GLU A 102 12.12 6.91 2.07
N TRP A 103 12.86 5.82 1.83
CA TRP A 103 12.91 4.68 2.74
C TRP A 103 13.60 5.02 4.06
N GLY A 104 13.14 4.39 5.15
CA GLY A 104 13.74 4.57 6.48
C GLY A 104 13.44 5.90 7.18
N LYS A 105 12.69 6.81 6.56
CA LYS A 105 12.34 8.14 7.14
C LYS A 105 11.09 8.15 8.02
N GLY A 106 10.43 7.01 8.16
CA GLY A 106 9.25 6.84 9.01
C GLY A 106 7.89 7.04 8.32
N TYR A 107 7.86 7.43 7.04
CA TYR A 107 6.60 7.59 6.29
C TYR A 107 5.75 6.32 6.27
N GLY A 108 6.38 5.14 6.13
CA GLY A 108 5.65 3.87 6.11
C GLY A 108 4.83 3.62 7.38
N THR A 109 5.35 3.98 8.56
CA THR A 109 4.60 3.86 9.82
C THR A 109 3.38 4.77 9.81
N GLU A 110 3.55 6.02 9.40
CA GLU A 110 2.49 7.01 9.39
C GLU A 110 1.40 6.69 8.33
N ILE A 111 1.79 6.25 7.13
CA ILE A 111 0.86 5.76 6.09
C ILE A 111 -0.01 4.64 6.66
N VAL A 112 0.60 3.64 7.31
CA VAL A 112 -0.12 2.49 7.86
C VAL A 112 -1.06 2.92 8.99
N GLN A 113 -0.64 3.83 9.88
CA GLN A 113 -1.49 4.36 10.94
C GLN A 113 -2.70 5.09 10.39
N LEU A 114 -2.50 6.08 9.50
CA LEU A 114 -3.59 6.86 8.90
C LEU A 114 -4.62 5.97 8.19
N ARG A 115 -4.16 5.00 7.40
CA ARG A 115 -5.04 4.06 6.71
C ARG A 115 -5.77 3.14 7.69
N THR A 116 -5.10 2.69 8.75
CA THR A 116 -5.68 1.79 9.76
C THR A 116 -6.79 2.49 10.54
N ASP A 117 -6.52 3.71 10.99
CA ASP A 117 -7.49 4.53 11.72
C ASP A 117 -8.72 4.76 10.84
N TRP A 118 -8.51 5.19 9.58
CA TRP A 118 -9.58 5.35 8.61
C TRP A 118 -10.37 4.05 8.37
N ALA A 119 -9.69 2.92 8.22
CA ALA A 119 -10.36 1.65 7.93
C ALA A 119 -11.29 1.23 9.07
N PHE A 120 -10.94 1.48 10.32
CA PHE A 120 -11.81 1.17 11.47
C PHE A 120 -12.86 2.24 11.75
N SER A 121 -12.63 3.50 11.39
CA SER A 121 -13.63 4.57 11.56
C SER A 121 -14.71 4.57 10.48
N ASP A 122 -14.32 4.30 9.23
CA ASP A 122 -15.18 4.50 8.07
C ASP A 122 -15.76 3.20 7.51
N LEU A 123 -15.15 2.04 7.82
CA LEU A 123 -15.63 0.75 7.34
C LEU A 123 -16.20 -0.10 8.47
N PRO A 124 -17.31 -0.82 8.24
CA PRO A 124 -17.87 -1.76 9.20
C PRO A 124 -17.05 -3.08 9.29
N ILE A 125 -15.75 -3.00 9.55
CA ILE A 125 -14.84 -4.16 9.69
C ILE A 125 -14.46 -4.40 11.16
N GLU A 126 -14.14 -5.66 11.47
CA GLU A 126 -13.69 -6.11 12.79
C GLU A 126 -12.20 -6.47 12.80
N LYS A 127 -11.62 -6.71 11.61
CA LYS A 127 -10.22 -7.16 11.48
C LYS A 127 -9.56 -6.56 10.25
N LEU A 128 -8.37 -6.02 10.44
CA LEU A 128 -7.47 -5.58 9.38
C LEU A 128 -6.20 -6.43 9.40
N THR A 129 -5.80 -6.95 8.24
CA THR A 129 -4.61 -7.81 8.12
C THR A 129 -3.64 -7.21 7.10
N SER A 130 -2.35 -7.32 7.37
CA SER A 130 -1.30 -7.00 6.40
C SER A 130 -0.29 -8.13 6.41
N GLU A 131 0.18 -8.49 5.23
CA GLU A 131 1.13 -9.56 5.04
C GLU A 131 2.42 -9.01 4.45
N THR A 132 3.54 -9.59 4.85
CA THR A 132 4.85 -9.21 4.34
C THR A 132 5.78 -10.41 4.42
N PHE A 133 6.76 -10.46 3.53
CA PHE A 133 7.80 -11.49 3.58
C PHE A 133 8.56 -11.41 4.91
N ALA A 134 8.92 -12.56 5.46
CA ALA A 134 9.61 -12.64 6.75
C ALA A 134 10.93 -11.86 6.76
N GLU A 135 11.59 -11.78 5.60
CA GLU A 135 12.83 -11.06 5.33
C GLU A 135 12.65 -9.55 5.17
N ASN A 136 11.41 -9.06 4.98
CA ASN A 136 11.12 -7.64 4.87
C ASN A 136 11.07 -6.98 6.25
N VAL A 137 12.23 -6.85 6.88
CA VAL A 137 12.40 -6.26 8.21
C VAL A 137 11.82 -4.84 8.30
N GLY A 138 11.93 -4.05 7.23
CA GLY A 138 11.38 -2.70 7.16
C GLY A 138 9.86 -2.68 7.32
N SER A 139 9.15 -3.47 6.52
CA SER A 139 7.68 -3.58 6.58
C SER A 139 7.21 -4.18 7.91
N ARG A 140 7.90 -5.20 8.44
CA ARG A 140 7.58 -5.77 9.76
C ARG A 140 7.65 -4.72 10.87
N ARG A 141 8.73 -3.93 10.93
CA ARG A 141 8.88 -2.85 11.92
C ARG A 141 7.83 -1.76 11.73
N VAL A 142 7.44 -1.46 10.50
CA VAL A 142 6.35 -0.52 10.21
C VAL A 142 5.04 -1.02 10.82
N LEU A 143 4.68 -2.27 10.58
CA LEU A 143 3.47 -2.89 11.12
C LEU A 143 3.49 -2.93 12.66
N GLU A 144 4.60 -3.38 13.26
CA GLU A 144 4.78 -3.40 14.72
C GLU A 144 4.61 -2.01 15.35
N LYS A 145 5.23 -0.97 14.76
CA LYS A 145 5.10 0.42 15.24
C LYS A 145 3.71 1.00 15.04
N ALA A 146 2.97 0.53 14.05
CA ALA A 146 1.59 0.90 13.82
C ALA A 146 0.58 0.12 14.69
N GLY A 147 1.06 -0.73 15.61
CA GLY A 147 0.21 -1.46 16.56
C GLY A 147 -0.29 -2.82 16.07
N TYR A 148 0.18 -3.30 14.93
CA TYR A 148 -0.17 -4.64 14.44
C TYR A 148 0.49 -5.72 15.29
N GLN A 149 -0.22 -6.83 15.46
CA GLN A 149 0.28 -8.03 16.12
C GLN A 149 0.49 -9.16 15.10
N THR A 150 1.61 -9.86 15.21
CA THR A 150 1.87 -11.03 14.35
C THR A 150 1.00 -12.21 14.81
N VAL A 151 0.17 -12.73 13.91
CA VAL A 151 -0.73 -13.86 14.19
C VAL A 151 -0.28 -15.19 13.59
N GLY A 152 0.72 -15.18 12.70
CA GLY A 152 1.22 -16.40 12.07
C GLY A 152 2.30 -16.16 11.02
N ILE A 153 2.89 -17.26 10.54
CA ILE A 153 3.82 -17.29 9.41
C ILE A 153 3.35 -18.38 8.45
N ALA A 154 2.87 -17.98 7.28
CA ALA A 154 2.51 -18.91 6.20
C ALA A 154 3.79 -19.39 5.51
N ARG A 155 4.14 -20.68 5.68
CA ARG A 155 5.34 -21.27 5.06
C ARG A 155 4.97 -21.82 3.69
N ARG A 156 5.83 -21.56 2.68
CA ARG A 156 5.64 -22.01 1.29
C ARG A 156 4.35 -21.49 0.63
N GLU A 157 3.92 -20.29 1.01
CA GLU A 157 2.72 -19.63 0.46
C GLU A 157 2.95 -19.13 -0.98
N ILE A 158 4.14 -18.59 -1.25
CA ILE A 158 4.48 -17.97 -2.54
C ILE A 158 5.71 -18.65 -3.11
N TRP A 159 5.59 -19.16 -4.34
CA TRP A 159 6.72 -19.64 -5.13
C TRP A 159 7.44 -18.47 -5.81
N ARG A 160 8.74 -18.29 -5.53
CA ARG A 160 9.58 -17.23 -6.11
C ARG A 160 11.03 -17.64 -6.15
N GLU A 161 11.80 -17.17 -7.14
CA GLU A 161 13.25 -17.43 -7.20
C GLU A 161 13.60 -18.94 -7.10
N ASN A 162 12.76 -19.81 -7.67
CA ASN A 162 12.84 -21.28 -7.58
C ASN A 162 12.75 -21.86 -6.15
N ARG A 163 11.99 -21.21 -5.26
CA ARG A 163 11.75 -21.67 -3.87
C ARG A 163 10.38 -21.24 -3.34
#